data_AF-A0A357D4X1-F1
#
_entry.id   AF-A0A357D4X1-F1
#
_cell.length_a   1.000
_cell.length_b   1.000
_cell.length_c   1.000
_cell.angle_alpha   90.00
_cell.angle_beta   90.00
_cell.angle_gamma   90.00
#
_symmetry.space_group_name_H-M   'P 1'
#
loop_
_entity.id
_entity.type
_entity.pdbx_description
1 polymer ?
#
loop_
_entity_poly.entity_id
_entity_poly.type
_entity_poly.pdbx_seq_one_letter_code
_entity_poly.pdbx_strand_id
1 'polypeptide(L)'
;MNVSRLPGYLTIQYEVEAQISELRKQGIQPTLVRLSNKASVQFAYESGRRNGRVTNAAKLFSGPGCLCHIIYRDPSVRWVRVEGIPKQEFNKMLREGKSPLRELYGI
;
A
#
# COMPACT_ATOMS: atom_id res chain seq x y z
N MET A 1 -9.45 9.73 -12.63
CA MET A 1 -8.65 10.66 -11.79
C MET A 1 -7.19 10.45 -12.13
N ASN A 2 -6.54 11.44 -12.75
CA ASN A 2 -5.10 11.42 -13.03
C ASN A 2 -4.37 11.92 -11.78
N VAL A 3 -3.61 11.03 -11.13
CA VAL A 3 -2.75 11.40 -10.00
C VAL A 3 -1.47 12.02 -10.59
N SER A 4 -1.39 13.34 -10.52
CA SER A 4 -0.23 14.11 -10.97
C SER A 4 1.01 13.75 -10.15
N ARG A 5 2.10 13.40 -10.85
CA ARG A 5 3.42 13.18 -10.24
C ARG A 5 3.92 14.50 -9.64
N LEU A 6 4.14 14.53 -8.34
CA LEU A 6 4.87 15.63 -7.70
C LEU A 6 6.36 15.48 -8.03
N PRO A 7 7.02 16.52 -8.56
CA PRO A 7 8.44 16.47 -8.87
C PRO A 7 9.24 16.58 -7.57
N GLY A 8 9.98 15.51 -7.21
CA GLY A 8 11.12 15.63 -6.29
C GLY A 8 10.99 15.06 -4.87
N TYR A 9 10.54 13.81 -4.68
CA TYR A 9 10.81 13.07 -3.44
C TYR A 9 11.26 11.62 -3.71
N LEU A 10 12.33 11.21 -3.03
CA LEU A 10 13.41 10.30 -3.48
C LEU A 10 13.24 8.80 -3.15
N THR A 11 12.09 8.33 -2.66
CA THR A 11 11.90 6.91 -2.29
C THR A 11 10.49 6.37 -2.58
N ILE A 12 10.37 5.06 -2.83
CA ILE A 12 9.07 4.38 -2.96
C ILE A 12 8.27 4.50 -1.67
N GLN A 13 8.93 4.42 -0.52
CA GLN A 13 8.27 4.62 0.77
C GLN A 13 7.54 5.97 0.82
N TYR A 14 8.18 7.06 0.40
CA TYR A 14 7.54 8.38 0.41
C TYR A 14 6.31 8.44 -0.52
N GLU A 15 6.40 7.83 -1.70
CA GLU A 15 5.27 7.78 -2.63
C GLU A 15 4.07 7.02 -2.03
N VAL A 16 4.32 5.90 -1.35
CA VAL A 16 3.29 5.16 -0.62
C VAL A 16 2.67 6.02 0.49
N GLU A 17 3.49 6.70 1.28
CA GLU A 17 3.03 7.57 2.38
C GLU A 17 2.21 8.76 1.88
N ALA A 18 2.61 9.37 0.77
CA ALA A 18 1.89 10.46 0.13
C ALA A 18 0.50 10.01 -0.34
N GLN A 19 0.41 8.87 -1.03
CA GLN A 19 -0.88 8.30 -1.46
C GLN A 19 -1.76 7.91 -0.25
N ILE A 20 -1.18 7.35 0.81
CA ILE A 20 -1.89 7.05 2.08
C ILE A 20 -2.49 8.32 2.67
N SER A 21 -1.70 9.39 2.77
CA SER A 21 -2.14 10.68 3.30
C SER A 21 -3.29 11.24 2.49
N GLU A 22 -3.21 11.18 1.17
CA GLU A 22 -4.23 11.69 0.27
C GLU A 22 -5.55 10.91 0.36
N LEU A 23 -5.50 9.57 0.37
CA LEU A 23 -6.69 8.73 0.57
C LEU A 23 -7.39 9.04 1.90
N ARG A 24 -6.62 9.27 2.96
CA ARG A 24 -7.19 9.61 4.28
C ARG A 24 -7.92 10.93 4.30
N LYS A 25 -7.40 11.96 3.62
CA LYS A 25 -8.09 13.24 3.48
C LYS A 25 -9.46 13.07 2.80
N GLN A 26 -9.58 12.08 1.92
CA GLN A 26 -10.81 11.72 1.24
C GLN A 26 -11.72 10.79 2.05
N GLY A 27 -11.36 10.47 3.30
CA GLY A 27 -12.13 9.55 4.15
C GLY A 27 -12.00 8.07 3.75
N ILE A 28 -11.00 7.73 2.94
CA ILE A 28 -10.69 6.36 2.54
C ILE A 28 -9.63 5.80 3.49
N GLN A 29 -9.88 4.62 4.04
CA GLN A 29 -8.93 3.84 4.81
C GLN A 29 -8.04 3.03 3.85
N PRO A 30 -6.72 3.29 3.80
CA PRO A 30 -5.81 2.46 3.01
C PRO A 30 -5.76 1.03 3.55
N THR A 31 -5.85 0.05 2.66
CA THR A 31 -5.87 -1.38 3.00
C THR A 31 -4.85 -2.19 2.20
N LEU A 32 -4.38 -1.69 1.06
CA LEU A 32 -3.42 -2.41 0.22
C LEU A 32 -2.46 -1.45 -0.51
N VAL A 33 -1.20 -1.85 -0.62
CA VAL A 33 -0.15 -1.24 -1.42
C VAL A 33 0.26 -2.26 -2.48
N ARG A 34 0.26 -1.86 -3.75
CA ARG A 34 0.72 -2.66 -4.88
C ARG A 34 1.96 -2.01 -5.47
N LEU A 35 3.04 -2.79 -5.53
CA LEU A 35 4.28 -2.37 -6.14
C LEU A 35 4.51 -3.14 -7.43
N SER A 36 4.81 -2.42 -8.51
CA SER A 36 5.33 -2.99 -9.75
C SER A 36 6.64 -3.76 -9.51
N ASN A 37 7.10 -4.52 -10.50
CA ASN A 37 8.37 -5.24 -10.38
C ASN A 37 9.55 -4.31 -10.05
N LYS A 38 9.68 -3.17 -10.76
CA LYS A 38 10.74 -2.19 -10.52
C LYS A 38 10.60 -1.50 -9.16
N ALA A 39 9.40 -1.05 -8.80
CA ALA A 39 9.14 -0.43 -7.51
C ALA A 39 9.39 -1.38 -6.33
N SER A 40 9.10 -2.67 -6.50
CA SER A 40 9.33 -3.70 -5.48
C SER A 40 10.81 -3.85 -5.14
N VAL A 41 11.66 -3.90 -6.17
CA VAL A 41 13.12 -4.00 -5.99
C VAL A 41 13.67 -2.76 -5.30
N GLN A 42 13.25 -1.58 -5.75
CA GLN A 42 13.65 -0.31 -5.16
C GLN A 42 13.21 -0.20 -3.70
N PHE A 43 11.94 -0.50 -3.39
CA PHE A 43 11.41 -0.49 -2.03
C PHE A 43 12.14 -1.49 -1.11
N ALA A 44 12.52 -2.65 -1.63
CA ALA A 44 13.28 -3.63 -0.86
C ALA A 44 14.69 -3.13 -0.53
N TYR A 45 15.35 -2.45 -1.47
CA TYR A 45 16.64 -1.80 -1.24
C TYR A 45 16.52 -0.71 -0.16
N GLU A 46 15.51 0.16 -0.26
CA GLU A 46 15.19 1.20 0.74
C GLU A 46 14.94 0.61 2.14
N SER A 47 14.27 -0.55 2.20
CA SER A 47 13.97 -1.27 3.45
C SER A 47 15.16 -2.07 4.01
N GLY A 48 16.39 -1.82 3.53
CA GLY A 48 17.61 -2.48 3.99
C GLY A 48 17.83 -3.90 3.46
N ARG A 49 16.95 -4.42 2.58
CA ARG A 49 17.15 -5.71 1.91
C ARG A 49 18.03 -5.52 0.67
N ARG A 50 19.33 -5.29 0.90
CA ARG A 50 20.34 -5.02 -0.13
C ARG A 50 20.43 -6.07 -1.24
N ASN A 51 20.00 -7.30 -0.97
CA ASN A 51 20.02 -8.39 -1.95
C ASN A 51 18.82 -8.34 -2.93
N GLY A 52 17.92 -7.34 -2.82
CA GLY A 52 16.77 -7.18 -3.73
C GLY A 52 15.78 -8.35 -3.72
N ARG A 53 15.92 -9.29 -2.77
CA ARG A 53 15.05 -10.45 -2.65
C ARG A 53 13.71 -10.03 -2.08
N VAL A 54 12.74 -9.95 -2.98
CA VAL A 54 11.35 -9.66 -2.65
C VAL A 54 10.53 -10.91 -2.89
N THR A 55 9.94 -11.42 -1.81
CA THR A 55 8.98 -12.52 -1.88
C THR A 55 7.67 -11.98 -2.45
N ASN A 56 7.03 -12.72 -3.34
CA ASN A 56 5.70 -12.35 -3.87
C ASN A 56 4.59 -12.46 -2.82
N ALA A 57 4.87 -13.09 -1.66
CA ALA A 57 3.93 -13.17 -0.56
C ALA A 57 3.56 -11.76 -0.05
N ALA A 58 2.27 -11.54 0.15
CA ALA A 58 1.77 -10.33 0.77
C ALA A 58 2.36 -10.17 2.16
N LYS A 59 2.78 -8.96 2.51
CA LYS A 59 3.27 -8.64 3.85
C LYS A 59 2.42 -7.56 4.49
N LEU A 60 2.50 -7.45 5.80
CA LEU A 60 2.00 -6.27 6.51
C LEU A 60 2.97 -5.12 6.28
N PHE A 61 2.43 -4.00 5.83
CA PHE A 61 3.10 -2.71 5.74
C PHE A 61 2.53 -1.80 6.83
N SER A 62 3.43 -1.25 7.65
CA SER A 62 3.09 -0.25 8.65
C SER A 62 3.51 1.12 8.11
N GLY A 63 2.52 1.88 7.61
CA GLY A 63 2.70 3.27 7.22
C GLY A 63 2.28 4.22 8.36
N PRO A 64 2.37 5.55 8.15
CA PRO A 64 1.99 6.57 9.13
C PRO A 64 0.56 6.39 9.66
N GLY A 65 0.43 5.68 10.79
CA GLY A 65 -0.82 5.38 11.48
C GLY A 65 -1.75 4.40 10.76
N CYS A 66 -1.31 3.61 9.76
CA CYS A 66 -2.11 2.50 9.21
C CYS A 66 -1.29 1.23 9.03
N LEU A 67 -1.98 0.12 9.25
CA LEU A 67 -1.57 -1.20 8.81
C LEU A 67 -2.33 -1.51 7.51
N CYS A 68 -1.60 -1.78 6.44
CA CYS A 68 -2.16 -2.27 5.18
C CYS A 68 -1.32 -3.43 4.66
N HIS A 69 -1.83 -4.16 3.67
CA HIS A 69 -1.02 -5.16 2.99
C HIS A 69 -0.12 -4.53 1.94
N ILE A 70 0.98 -5.20 1.63
CA ILE A 70 1.83 -4.89 0.48
C ILE A 70 1.97 -6.11 -0.42
N ILE A 71 1.61 -5.95 -1.69
CA ILE A 71 1.83 -6.92 -2.76
C ILE A 71 3.02 -6.44 -3.58
N TYR A 72 3.98 -7.34 -3.75
CA TYR A 72 5.18 -7.10 -4.54
C TYR A 72 5.04 -7.72 -5.93
N ARG A 73 5.71 -7.08 -6.90
CA ARG A 73 5.79 -7.49 -8.31
C ARG A 73 4.42 -7.67 -8.97
N ASP A 74 3.49 -6.79 -8.64
CA ASP A 74 2.16 -6.79 -9.24
C ASP A 74 2.23 -6.34 -10.71
N PRO A 75 1.88 -7.21 -11.69
CA PRO A 75 1.93 -6.85 -13.11
C PRO A 75 0.83 -5.85 -13.52
N SER A 76 -0.22 -5.69 -12.70
CA SER A 76 -1.33 -4.77 -12.99
C SER A 76 -0.99 -3.30 -12.71
N VAL A 77 0.12 -3.03 -12.00
CA VAL A 77 0.51 -1.68 -11.60
C VAL A 77 1.80 -1.25 -12.30
N ARG A 78 1.77 -0.05 -12.90
CA ARG A 78 2.92 0.49 -13.64
C ARG A 78 4.06 0.95 -12.73
N TRP A 79 3.76 1.34 -11.49
CA TRP A 79 4.76 1.82 -10.53
C TRP A 79 4.40 1.50 -9.08
N VAL A 80 3.65 2.38 -8.40
CA VAL A 80 3.14 2.23 -7.01
C VAL A 80 1.66 2.59 -7.02
N ARG A 81 0.83 1.80 -6.32
CA ARG A 81 -0.58 2.13 -6.12
C ARG A 81 -1.01 1.78 -4.70
N VAL A 82 -1.65 2.71 -4.02
CA VAL A 82 -2.34 2.46 -2.75
C VAL A 82 -3.84 2.38 -3.00
N GLU A 83 -4.45 1.33 -2.47
CA GLU A 83 -5.87 1.03 -2.52
C GLU A 83 -6.46 1.08 -1.11
N GLY A 84 -7.76 1.35 -1.03
CA GLY A 84 -8.46 1.48 0.23
C GLY A 84 -9.97 1.41 0.04
N ILE A 85 -10.67 1.33 1.16
CA ILE A 85 -12.14 1.35 1.23
C ILE A 85 -12.60 2.53 2.08
N PRO A 86 -13.84 3.00 1.97
CA PRO A 86 -14.36 4.04 2.85
C PRO A 86 -14.12 3.72 4.33
N LYS A 87 -13.64 4.69 5.11
CA LYS A 87 -13.32 4.51 6.53
C LYS A 87 -14.52 4.03 7.35
N GLN A 88 -15.73 4.46 6.97
CA GLN A 88 -16.98 4.01 7.60
C GLN A 88 -17.20 2.51 7.40
N GLU A 89 -16.98 2.00 6.20
CA GLU A 89 -17.10 0.59 5.86
C GLU A 89 -16.04 -0.24 6.58
N PHE A 90 -14.78 0.24 6.59
CA PHE A 90 -13.71 -0.40 7.34
C PHE A 90 -14.04 -0.52 8.84
N ASN A 91 -14.53 0.55 9.46
CA ASN A 91 -14.94 0.54 10.87
C ASN A 91 -16.15 -0.37 11.12
N LYS A 92 -17.08 -0.46 10.17
CA LYS A 92 -18.21 -1.39 10.25
C LYS A 92 -17.72 -2.84 10.29
N MET A 93 -16.81 -3.22 9.38
CA MET A 93 -16.22 -4.56 9.36
C MET A 93 -15.53 -4.90 10.69
N LEU A 94 -14.77 -3.96 11.27
CA LEU A 94 -14.13 -4.15 12.57
C LEU A 94 -15.16 -4.37 13.70
N ARG A 95 -16.26 -3.61 13.72
CA ARG A 95 -17.34 -3.78 14.71
C ARG A 95 -18.07 -5.10 14.57
N GLU A 96 -18.14 -5.64 13.35
CA GLU A 96 -18.69 -6.96 13.06
C GLU A 96 -17.72 -8.11 13.40
N GLY A 97 -16.53 -7.81 13.95
CA GLY A 97 -15.51 -8.82 14.28
C GLY A 97 -14.80 -9.40 13.06
N LYS A 98 -14.98 -8.81 11.87
CA LYS A 98 -14.33 -9.24 10.64
C LYS A 98 -12.90 -8.71 10.59
N SER A 99 -12.02 -9.46 9.94
CA SER A 99 -10.69 -8.98 9.55
C SER A 99 -10.80 -8.35 8.16
N PRO A 100 -10.78 -7.02 8.01
CA PRO A 100 -11.01 -6.38 6.71
C PRO A 100 -10.01 -6.83 5.65
N LEU A 101 -8.77 -7.09 6.05
CA LEU A 101 -7.73 -7.56 5.16
C LEU A 101 -7.98 -8.99 4.66
N ARG A 102 -8.48 -9.87 5.53
CA ARG A 102 -8.86 -11.25 5.16
C ARG A 102 -10.10 -11.27 4.27
N GLU A 103 -11.08 -10.44 4.57
CA GLU A 103 -12.32 -10.35 3.77
C GLU A 103 -12.06 -9.76 2.38
N LEU A 104 -11.23 -8.72 2.28
CA LEU A 104 -10.98 -8.03 1.01
C LEU A 104 -10.02 -8.81 0.10
N TYR A 105 -9.08 -9.56 0.67
CA TYR A 105 -7.97 -10.13 -0.09
C TYR A 105 -7.78 -11.65 0.09
N GLY A 106 -8.59 -12.30 0.93
CA GLY A 106 -8.59 -13.76 1.09
C GLY A 106 -7.35 -14.34 1.77
N ILE A 107 -6.63 -13.52 2.54
CA ILE A 107 -5.33 -13.87 3.18
C ILE A 107 -5.53 -14.17 4.67
#